data_AF-A0A7X0PKG2-F1
#
_entry.id   AF-A0A7X0PKG2-F1
#
_cell.length_a   1.000
_cell.length_b   1.000
_cell.length_c   1.000
_cell.angle_alpha   90.00
_cell.angle_beta   90.00
_cell.angle_gamma   90.00
#
_symmetry.space_group_name_H-M   'P 1'
#
loop_
_entity.id
_entity.type
_entity.pdbx_description
1 polymer ?
#
loop_
_entity_poly.entity_id
_entity_poly.type
_entity_poly.pdbx_seq_one_letter_code
_entity_poly.pdbx_strand_id
1 'polypeptide(L)'
;MAIVTVEGTKNLIKLAIGMFGIAPGQSYLKLMKEAMEAGSTLLQLATTLAATDKFQATYPDRMASSDFIEVFSAKFLAPLGMASAQYQWLRTWAENSYQGGKTAAHIIVEALQALDAATHPGFAPAKAVLNNQTEVAYYHAELLVSTETDFTKLAQVLVGVTADPATVEPAKIRLNPAPPPPEDAPAPPPPPPPPATPTVTLTGTTDTHTLTTGDDWVDAPVGTLQTGDQIDGLGGNDKLTATMASAAIAPTITNVETIALTVNSSSQLDASNVTGVTKYTLTGPGNFTFSAGNIAGGVEIDASALTGNLAITGSVLGAVTIKGGSGNDTLKGSNAADTLVGGGGDDTIQLGAVSFLPSGTGADTITTGTGNDVVRFVASVSAGTGAATNYTAFAHITDFALASDQLAFSANDTSFTHSVANGLAKGAAAQALDPGDAMVVQTVAKDTSATAATDVSFIKLTTAVAFTTDVKGTFAAALGTAVIDTLAANGNYLVSAYDTTNSRMVLAVVNVGSNTGGDTNLASSDFTNAGISVVGVLTMSATDYANFGAGQLAAAF
;
A
#
# COMPACT_ATOMS: atom_id res chain seq x y z
N MET A 1 -25.76 16.28 -16.81
CA MET A 1 -25.68 14.82 -16.70
C MET A 1 -25.55 14.49 -15.22
N ALA A 2 -26.47 13.69 -14.68
CA ALA A 2 -26.38 13.29 -13.28
C ALA A 2 -25.24 12.29 -13.17
N ILE A 3 -24.13 12.68 -12.55
CA ILE A 3 -22.99 11.79 -12.32
C ILE A 3 -23.46 10.66 -11.40
N VAL A 4 -23.30 9.41 -11.84
CA VAL A 4 -23.59 8.25 -10.98
C VAL A 4 -22.67 8.33 -9.76
N THR A 5 -23.26 8.39 -8.56
CA THR A 5 -22.50 8.46 -7.31
C THR A 5 -21.68 7.18 -7.08
N VAL A 6 -20.70 7.22 -6.18
CA VAL A 6 -19.95 6.01 -5.77
C VAL A 6 -20.91 4.91 -5.31
N GLU A 7 -21.93 5.27 -4.53
CA GLU A 7 -22.96 4.33 -4.08
C GLU A 7 -23.82 3.80 -5.24
N GLY A 8 -24.18 4.66 -6.20
CA GLY A 8 -24.85 4.25 -7.43
C GLY A 8 -24.02 3.24 -8.24
N THR A 9 -22.70 3.43 -8.27
CA THR A 9 -21.76 2.51 -8.95
C THR A 9 -21.66 1.17 -8.23
N LYS A 10 -21.60 1.16 -6.90
CA LYS A 10 -21.61 -0.07 -6.11
C LYS A 10 -22.89 -0.88 -6.30
N ASN A 11 -24.04 -0.22 -6.46
CA ASN A 11 -25.31 -0.89 -6.78
C ASN A 11 -25.32 -1.55 -8.17
N LEU A 12 -24.67 -0.93 -9.16
CA LEU A 12 -24.47 -1.54 -10.48
C LEU A 12 -23.56 -2.77 -10.40
N ILE A 13 -22.50 -2.71 -9.60
CA ILE A 13 -21.60 -3.84 -9.37
C ILE A 13 -22.32 -4.98 -8.66
N LYS A 14 -23.09 -4.70 -7.60
CA LYS A 14 -23.94 -5.70 -6.93
C LYS A 14 -24.90 -6.39 -7.92
N LEU A 15 -25.44 -5.64 -8.88
CA LEU A 15 -26.29 -6.21 -9.93
C LEU A 15 -25.51 -7.19 -10.83
N ALA A 16 -24.30 -6.83 -11.27
CA ALA A 16 -23.46 -7.71 -12.07
C ALA A 16 -23.05 -8.99 -11.31
N ILE A 17 -22.69 -8.85 -10.03
CA ILE A 17 -22.39 -9.98 -9.14
C ILE A 17 -23.62 -10.89 -9.00
N GLY A 18 -24.80 -10.33 -8.70
CA GLY A 18 -26.00 -11.14 -8.48
C GLY A 18 -26.55 -11.79 -9.75
N MET A 19 -26.46 -11.13 -10.91
CA MET A 19 -26.99 -11.68 -12.16
C MET A 19 -26.07 -12.69 -12.83
N PHE A 20 -24.76 -12.50 -12.73
CA PHE A 20 -23.79 -13.25 -13.52
C PHE A 20 -22.68 -13.90 -12.68
N GLY A 21 -22.55 -13.56 -11.40
CA GLY A 21 -21.48 -14.06 -10.55
C GLY A 21 -20.10 -13.51 -10.92
N ILE A 22 -20.04 -12.29 -11.48
CA ILE A 22 -18.79 -11.70 -11.98
C ILE A 22 -18.55 -10.31 -11.38
N ALA A 23 -17.28 -9.92 -11.29
CA ALA A 23 -16.90 -8.52 -11.19
C ALA A 23 -16.94 -7.91 -12.60
N PRO A 24 -17.71 -6.85 -12.90
CA PRO A 24 -17.71 -6.27 -14.23
C PRO A 24 -16.35 -5.63 -14.53
N GLY A 25 -15.91 -5.68 -15.79
CA GLY A 25 -14.86 -4.78 -16.29
C GLY A 25 -15.41 -3.37 -16.54
N GLN A 26 -14.51 -2.41 -16.73
CA GLN A 26 -14.83 -1.00 -16.95
C GLN A 26 -15.76 -0.78 -18.15
N SER A 27 -15.57 -1.53 -19.24
CA SER A 27 -16.40 -1.43 -20.45
C SER A 27 -17.88 -1.76 -20.15
N TYR A 28 -18.13 -2.83 -19.40
CA TYR A 28 -19.49 -3.20 -19.00
C TYR A 28 -20.05 -2.23 -17.96
N LEU A 29 -19.25 -1.84 -16.97
CA LEU A 29 -19.69 -0.91 -15.93
C LEU A 29 -20.04 0.46 -16.51
N LYS A 30 -19.29 0.93 -17.52
CA LYS A 30 -19.57 2.17 -18.25
C LYS A 30 -20.91 2.12 -18.97
N LEU A 31 -21.19 1.04 -19.70
CA LEU A 31 -22.50 0.87 -20.37
C LEU A 31 -23.66 0.84 -19.37
N MET A 32 -23.46 0.21 -18.22
CA MET A 32 -24.45 0.19 -17.13
C MET A 32 -24.66 1.60 -16.54
N LYS A 33 -23.60 2.39 -16.37
CA LYS A 33 -23.68 3.78 -15.92
C LYS A 33 -24.41 4.65 -16.93
N GLU A 34 -24.07 4.57 -18.21
CA GLU A 34 -24.73 5.32 -19.29
C GLU A 34 -26.24 5.04 -19.34
N ALA A 35 -26.65 3.78 -19.14
CA ALA A 35 -28.05 3.41 -19.06
C ALA A 35 -28.78 4.05 -17.85
N MET A 36 -28.12 4.14 -16.68
CA MET A 36 -28.66 4.82 -15.49
C MET A 36 -28.72 6.34 -15.68
N GLU A 37 -27.71 6.93 -16.32
CA GLU A 37 -27.66 8.36 -16.64
C GLU A 37 -28.74 8.75 -17.66
N ALA A 38 -29.11 7.81 -18.55
CA ALA A 38 -30.25 7.93 -19.44
C ALA A 38 -31.62 7.75 -18.73
N GLY A 39 -31.64 7.51 -17.42
CA GLY A 39 -32.85 7.42 -16.59
C GLY A 39 -33.40 6.00 -16.41
N SER A 40 -32.66 4.96 -16.80
CA SER A 40 -33.08 3.57 -16.53
C SER A 40 -33.05 3.29 -15.03
N THR A 41 -34.04 2.55 -14.54
CA THR A 41 -34.01 1.97 -13.19
C THR A 41 -33.13 0.72 -13.16
N LEU A 42 -32.66 0.33 -11.97
CA LEU A 42 -31.88 -0.90 -11.77
C LEU A 42 -32.61 -2.15 -12.31
N LEU A 43 -33.94 -2.18 -12.20
CA LEU A 43 -34.76 -3.29 -12.70
C LEU A 43 -34.89 -3.30 -14.23
N GLN A 44 -35.00 -2.13 -14.86
CA GLN A 44 -35.00 -2.02 -16.33
C GLN A 44 -33.63 -2.41 -16.91
N LEU A 45 -32.55 -2.02 -16.24
CA LEU A 45 -31.21 -2.45 -16.59
C LEU A 45 -31.06 -3.97 -16.45
N ALA A 46 -31.51 -4.55 -15.33
CA ALA A 46 -31.52 -6.00 -15.13
C ALA A 46 -32.32 -6.74 -16.21
N THR A 47 -33.47 -6.19 -16.61
CA THR A 47 -34.28 -6.75 -17.70
C THR A 47 -33.53 -6.73 -19.03
N THR A 48 -32.78 -5.67 -19.30
CA THR A 48 -31.94 -5.55 -20.50
C THR A 48 -30.78 -6.55 -20.47
N LEU A 49 -30.11 -6.69 -19.34
CA LEU A 49 -29.03 -7.67 -19.14
C LEU A 49 -29.55 -9.13 -19.24
N ALA A 50 -30.78 -9.36 -18.81
CA ALA A 50 -31.42 -10.67 -18.88
C ALA A 50 -31.68 -11.15 -20.32
N ALA A 51 -31.77 -10.24 -21.28
CA ALA A 51 -31.93 -10.57 -22.70
C ALA A 51 -30.61 -11.02 -23.37
N THR A 52 -29.47 -10.96 -22.67
CA THR A 52 -28.18 -11.38 -23.22
C THR A 52 -28.06 -12.90 -23.27
N ASP A 53 -27.37 -13.42 -24.28
CA ASP A 53 -27.11 -14.86 -24.44
C ASP A 53 -26.44 -15.47 -23.20
N LYS A 54 -25.58 -14.70 -22.53
CA LYS A 54 -24.88 -15.14 -21.31
C LYS A 54 -25.84 -15.35 -20.14
N PHE A 55 -26.83 -14.46 -19.97
CA PHE A 55 -27.83 -14.62 -18.93
C PHE A 55 -28.76 -15.79 -19.28
N GLN A 56 -29.26 -15.84 -20.52
CA GLN A 56 -30.18 -16.87 -21.01
C GLN A 56 -29.56 -18.27 -21.01
N ALA A 57 -28.25 -18.40 -21.16
CA ALA A 57 -27.54 -19.67 -20.99
C ALA A 57 -27.59 -20.20 -19.55
N THR A 58 -27.78 -19.32 -18.57
CA THR A 58 -27.91 -19.69 -17.15
C THR A 58 -29.38 -19.76 -16.73
N TYR A 59 -30.19 -18.78 -17.14
CA TYR A 59 -31.61 -18.64 -16.86
C TYR A 59 -32.42 -18.51 -18.16
N PRO A 60 -32.72 -19.63 -18.85
CA PRO A 60 -33.53 -19.60 -20.05
C PRO A 60 -34.96 -19.09 -19.76
N ASP A 61 -35.54 -18.34 -20.71
CA ASP A 61 -36.92 -17.83 -20.62
C ASP A 61 -37.99 -18.92 -20.40
N ARG A 62 -37.71 -20.16 -20.78
CA ARG A 62 -38.59 -21.32 -20.60
C ARG A 62 -37.94 -22.39 -19.74
N MET A 63 -37.85 -22.09 -18.45
CA MET A 63 -37.30 -23.00 -17.44
C MET A 63 -38.43 -23.51 -16.53
N ALA A 64 -38.41 -24.79 -16.15
CA ALA A 64 -39.31 -25.29 -15.13
C ALA A 64 -38.96 -24.62 -13.79
N SER A 65 -39.95 -24.35 -12.94
CA SER A 65 -39.69 -23.68 -11.67
C SER A 65 -38.73 -24.49 -10.79
N SER A 66 -38.84 -25.82 -10.79
CA SER A 66 -37.88 -26.75 -10.17
C SER A 66 -36.44 -26.59 -10.66
N ASP A 67 -36.23 -26.26 -11.94
CA ASP A 67 -34.89 -26.05 -12.50
C ASP A 67 -34.38 -24.64 -12.15
N PHE A 68 -35.29 -23.65 -12.20
CA PHE A 68 -34.99 -22.28 -11.77
C PHE A 68 -34.46 -22.27 -10.35
N ILE A 69 -35.11 -22.98 -9.42
CA ILE A 69 -34.70 -22.93 -8.03
C ILE A 69 -33.35 -23.60 -7.80
N GLU A 70 -33.01 -24.64 -8.53
CA GLU A 70 -31.68 -25.26 -8.47
C GLU A 70 -30.60 -24.32 -9.01
N VAL A 71 -30.85 -23.69 -10.17
CA VAL A 71 -29.92 -22.71 -10.73
C VAL A 71 -29.77 -21.48 -9.82
N PHE A 72 -30.87 -20.93 -9.32
CA PHE A 72 -30.86 -19.80 -8.38
C PHE A 72 -30.11 -20.15 -7.09
N SER A 73 -30.31 -21.35 -6.57
CA SER A 73 -29.59 -21.81 -5.37
C SER A 73 -28.09 -21.92 -5.63
N ALA A 74 -27.70 -22.48 -6.78
CA ALA A 74 -26.29 -22.68 -7.13
C ALA A 74 -25.56 -21.38 -7.52
N LYS A 75 -26.23 -20.47 -8.22
CA LYS A 75 -25.61 -19.29 -8.84
C LYS A 75 -25.78 -18.00 -8.04
N PHE A 76 -26.81 -17.90 -7.21
CA PHE A 76 -27.08 -16.72 -6.39
C PHE A 76 -26.88 -16.99 -4.89
N LEU A 77 -27.52 -18.03 -4.34
CA LEU A 77 -27.48 -18.26 -2.88
C LEU A 77 -26.15 -18.86 -2.40
N ALA A 78 -25.63 -19.87 -3.08
CA ALA A 78 -24.42 -20.56 -2.65
C ALA A 78 -23.17 -19.64 -2.60
N PRO A 79 -22.90 -18.76 -3.59
CA PRO A 79 -21.78 -17.83 -3.53
C PRO A 79 -21.86 -16.84 -2.35
N LEU A 80 -23.06 -16.54 -1.87
CA LEU A 80 -23.30 -15.66 -0.71
C LEU A 80 -23.25 -16.41 0.63
N GLY A 81 -22.88 -17.69 0.64
CA GLY A 81 -22.87 -18.54 1.83
C GLY A 81 -24.27 -18.95 2.32
N MET A 82 -25.29 -18.83 1.45
CA MET A 82 -26.70 -19.03 1.81
C MET A 82 -27.25 -20.41 1.39
N ALA A 83 -26.38 -21.42 1.28
CA ALA A 83 -26.77 -22.78 0.89
C ALA A 83 -27.30 -23.66 2.05
N SER A 84 -27.18 -23.20 3.29
CA SER A 84 -27.52 -23.99 4.49
C SER A 84 -29.04 -24.10 4.73
N ALA A 85 -29.45 -25.11 5.50
CA ALA A 85 -30.85 -25.43 5.78
C ALA A 85 -31.67 -24.25 6.38
N GLN A 86 -30.99 -23.31 7.06
CA GLN A 86 -31.61 -22.10 7.61
C GLN A 86 -32.19 -21.15 6.53
N TYR A 87 -31.74 -21.27 5.27
CA TYR A 87 -32.19 -20.42 4.17
C TYR A 87 -33.18 -21.12 3.22
N GLN A 88 -33.72 -22.29 3.59
CA GLN A 88 -34.68 -23.02 2.74
C GLN A 88 -35.94 -22.21 2.44
N TRP A 89 -36.36 -21.33 3.36
CA TRP A 89 -37.50 -20.44 3.12
C TRP A 89 -37.25 -19.44 1.98
N LEU A 90 -36.00 -19.02 1.73
CA LEU A 90 -35.66 -18.17 0.59
C LEU A 90 -35.82 -18.93 -0.72
N ARG A 91 -35.53 -20.23 -0.70
CA ARG A 91 -35.74 -21.07 -1.87
C ARG A 91 -37.24 -21.15 -2.19
N THR A 92 -38.06 -21.40 -1.18
CA THR A 92 -39.52 -21.40 -1.29
C THR A 92 -40.07 -20.05 -1.76
N TRP A 93 -39.53 -18.94 -1.24
CA TRP A 93 -39.92 -17.60 -1.68
C TRP A 93 -39.58 -17.33 -3.15
N ALA A 94 -38.36 -17.68 -3.60
CA ALA A 94 -37.93 -17.50 -4.98
C ALA A 94 -38.77 -18.36 -5.94
N GLU A 95 -39.02 -19.62 -5.57
CA GLU A 95 -39.86 -20.56 -6.32
C GLU A 95 -41.29 -20.03 -6.49
N ASN A 96 -41.93 -19.61 -5.40
CA ASN A 96 -43.27 -19.03 -5.43
C ASN A 96 -43.32 -17.73 -6.25
N SER A 97 -42.27 -16.91 -6.18
CA SER A 97 -42.17 -15.66 -6.94
C SER A 97 -42.05 -15.93 -8.44
N TYR A 98 -41.31 -16.97 -8.83
CA TYR A 98 -41.18 -17.40 -10.22
C TYR A 98 -42.49 -17.98 -10.75
N GLN A 99 -43.16 -18.86 -9.99
CA GLN A 99 -44.49 -19.38 -10.33
C GLN A 99 -45.55 -18.26 -10.41
N GLY A 100 -45.38 -17.19 -9.63
CA GLY A 100 -46.19 -15.98 -9.69
C GLY A 100 -45.95 -15.09 -10.93
N GLY A 101 -45.07 -15.51 -11.85
CA GLY A 101 -44.82 -14.83 -13.13
C GLY A 101 -43.66 -13.84 -13.13
N LYS A 102 -42.87 -13.74 -12.04
CA LYS A 102 -41.65 -12.92 -12.05
C LYS A 102 -40.53 -13.64 -12.81
N THR A 103 -39.79 -12.91 -13.63
CA THR A 103 -38.58 -13.44 -14.29
C THR A 103 -37.45 -13.65 -13.29
N ALA A 104 -36.44 -14.46 -13.63
CA ALA A 104 -35.22 -14.62 -12.83
C ALA A 104 -34.53 -13.30 -12.48
N ALA A 105 -34.41 -12.37 -13.44
CA ALA A 105 -33.77 -11.07 -13.21
C ALA A 105 -34.51 -10.20 -12.18
N HIS A 106 -35.85 -10.16 -12.26
CA HIS A 106 -36.69 -9.49 -11.26
C HIS A 106 -36.45 -10.06 -9.84
N ILE A 107 -36.40 -11.40 -9.71
CA ILE A 107 -36.20 -12.07 -8.42
C ILE A 107 -34.80 -11.77 -7.86
N ILE A 108 -33.77 -11.78 -8.71
CA ILE A 108 -32.38 -11.44 -8.33
C ILE A 108 -32.29 -9.99 -7.82
N VAL A 109 -32.91 -9.03 -8.52
CA VAL A 109 -32.91 -7.62 -8.10
C VAL A 109 -33.60 -7.45 -6.75
N GLU A 110 -34.77 -8.06 -6.55
CA GLU A 110 -35.48 -8.01 -5.27
C GLU A 110 -34.66 -8.65 -4.15
N ALA A 111 -33.99 -9.77 -4.42
CA ALA A 111 -33.14 -10.45 -3.44
C ALA A 111 -31.92 -9.60 -3.05
N LEU A 112 -31.26 -8.94 -4.01
CA LEU A 112 -30.15 -8.03 -3.73
C LEU A 112 -30.59 -6.83 -2.89
N GLN A 113 -31.71 -6.20 -3.25
CA GLN A 113 -32.25 -5.06 -2.51
C GLN A 113 -32.67 -5.45 -1.09
N ALA A 114 -33.30 -6.62 -0.92
CA ALA A 114 -33.67 -7.15 0.38
C ALA A 114 -32.45 -7.48 1.24
N LEU A 115 -31.40 -8.07 0.65
CA LEU A 115 -30.15 -8.36 1.37
C LEU A 115 -29.43 -7.09 1.81
N ASP A 116 -29.40 -6.06 0.95
CA ASP A 116 -28.79 -4.79 1.26
C ASP A 116 -29.53 -4.04 2.38
N ALA A 117 -30.87 -4.13 2.40
CA ALA A 117 -31.71 -3.58 3.46
C ALA A 117 -31.78 -4.45 4.73
N ALA A 118 -31.25 -5.67 4.71
CA ALA A 118 -31.38 -6.60 5.83
C ALA A 118 -30.66 -6.11 7.09
N THR A 119 -31.36 -6.14 8.22
CA THR A 119 -30.83 -5.79 9.55
C THR A 119 -30.75 -6.98 10.50
N HIS A 120 -31.37 -8.11 10.14
CA HIS A 120 -31.37 -9.31 10.97
C HIS A 120 -29.98 -9.98 10.95
N PRO A 121 -29.40 -10.34 12.12
CA PRO A 121 -28.02 -10.87 12.22
C PRO A 121 -27.74 -12.09 11.34
N GLY A 122 -28.75 -12.92 11.07
CA GLY A 122 -28.63 -14.07 10.18
C GLY A 122 -28.17 -13.73 8.76
N PHE A 123 -28.41 -12.50 8.27
CA PHE A 123 -27.97 -12.06 6.94
C PHE A 123 -26.64 -11.32 6.95
N ALA A 124 -26.08 -11.02 8.13
CA ALA A 124 -24.83 -10.27 8.24
C ALA A 124 -23.67 -10.93 7.46
N PRO A 125 -23.47 -12.26 7.49
CA PRO A 125 -22.42 -12.90 6.70
C PRO A 125 -22.62 -12.76 5.18
N ALA A 126 -23.85 -12.97 4.69
CA ALA A 126 -24.15 -12.86 3.26
C ALA A 126 -24.01 -11.41 2.76
N LYS A 127 -24.43 -10.44 3.57
CA LYS A 127 -24.24 -9.01 3.29
C LYS A 127 -22.76 -8.63 3.29
N ALA A 128 -21.98 -9.19 4.22
CA ALA A 128 -20.53 -9.00 4.26
C ALA A 128 -19.84 -9.57 3.01
N VAL A 129 -20.19 -10.79 2.56
CA VAL A 129 -19.66 -11.36 1.30
C VAL A 129 -19.96 -10.44 0.12
N LEU A 130 -21.22 -10.02 -0.04
CA LEU A 130 -21.63 -9.15 -1.14
C LEU A 130 -20.89 -7.81 -1.13
N ASN A 131 -20.73 -7.20 0.05
CA ASN A 131 -19.99 -5.95 0.19
C ASN A 131 -18.50 -6.12 -0.12
N ASN A 132 -17.86 -7.16 0.43
CA ASN A 132 -16.45 -7.46 0.18
C ASN A 132 -16.19 -7.73 -1.32
N GLN A 133 -17.06 -8.52 -1.96
CA GLN A 133 -17.01 -8.76 -3.41
C GLN A 133 -17.22 -7.46 -4.20
N THR A 134 -18.12 -6.59 -3.75
CA THR A 134 -18.37 -5.28 -4.36
C THR A 134 -17.13 -4.37 -4.25
N GLU A 135 -16.42 -4.36 -3.13
CA GLU A 135 -15.18 -3.58 -2.97
C GLU A 135 -14.07 -4.09 -3.90
N VAL A 136 -13.87 -5.40 -4.01
CA VAL A 136 -12.88 -6.00 -4.91
C VAL A 136 -13.24 -5.72 -6.37
N ALA A 137 -14.52 -5.87 -6.73
CA ALA A 137 -15.00 -5.58 -8.08
C ALA A 137 -14.94 -4.09 -8.43
N TYR A 138 -15.18 -3.20 -7.47
CA TYR A 138 -15.01 -1.75 -7.64
C TYR A 138 -13.55 -1.39 -7.88
N TYR A 139 -12.63 -1.98 -7.11
CA TYR A 139 -11.19 -1.83 -7.34
C TYR A 139 -10.80 -2.31 -8.74
N HIS A 140 -11.24 -3.50 -9.15
CA HIS A 140 -11.01 -4.05 -10.49
C HIS A 140 -11.51 -3.14 -11.62
N ALA A 141 -12.75 -2.65 -11.53
CA ALA A 141 -13.40 -1.93 -12.63
C ALA A 141 -13.04 -0.44 -12.69
N GLU A 142 -12.98 0.25 -11.55
CA GLU A 142 -12.86 1.72 -11.48
C GLU A 142 -11.45 2.18 -11.11
N LEU A 143 -10.78 1.49 -10.19
CA LEU A 143 -9.47 1.93 -9.71
C LEU A 143 -8.32 1.37 -10.54
N LEU A 144 -8.42 0.10 -10.96
CA LEU A 144 -7.50 -0.51 -11.93
C LEU A 144 -7.87 -0.23 -13.37
N VAL A 145 -9.09 0.24 -13.63
CA VAL A 145 -9.56 0.56 -14.99
C VAL A 145 -9.47 -0.69 -15.90
N SER A 146 -9.72 -1.88 -15.35
CA SER A 146 -9.63 -3.14 -16.10
C SER A 146 -10.67 -3.18 -17.22
N THR A 147 -10.23 -3.37 -18.46
CA THR A 147 -11.10 -3.45 -19.64
C THR A 147 -11.53 -4.89 -19.98
N GLU A 148 -11.27 -5.85 -19.09
CA GLU A 148 -11.59 -7.27 -19.29
C GLU A 148 -13.09 -7.50 -19.60
N THR A 149 -13.37 -8.38 -20.55
CA THR A 149 -14.72 -8.68 -21.05
C THR A 149 -15.07 -10.17 -21.03
N ASP A 150 -14.09 -11.05 -20.78
CA ASP A 150 -14.29 -12.49 -20.66
C ASP A 150 -14.92 -12.86 -19.32
N PHE A 151 -16.15 -13.38 -19.37
CA PHE A 151 -16.94 -13.76 -18.19
C PHE A 151 -16.23 -14.78 -17.28
N THR A 152 -15.38 -15.65 -17.83
CA THR A 152 -14.63 -16.64 -17.06
C THR A 152 -13.58 -15.95 -16.20
N LYS A 153 -12.83 -15.00 -16.78
CA LYS A 153 -11.83 -14.21 -16.06
C LYS A 153 -12.48 -13.23 -15.09
N LEU A 154 -13.58 -12.60 -15.47
CA LEU A 154 -14.35 -11.71 -14.62
C LEU A 154 -14.96 -12.42 -13.40
N ALA A 155 -15.30 -13.72 -13.52
CA ALA A 155 -15.72 -14.54 -12.37
C ALA A 155 -14.55 -14.84 -11.42
N GLN A 156 -13.34 -15.05 -11.95
CA GLN A 156 -12.14 -15.34 -11.15
C GLN A 156 -11.76 -14.21 -10.19
N VAL A 157 -12.11 -12.96 -10.53
CA VAL A 157 -11.90 -11.78 -9.68
C VAL A 157 -12.52 -11.94 -8.28
N LEU A 158 -13.65 -12.64 -8.18
CA LEU A 158 -14.39 -12.81 -6.93
C LEU A 158 -13.98 -14.05 -6.13
N VAL A 159 -13.12 -14.90 -6.69
CA VAL A 159 -12.74 -16.18 -6.07
C VAL A 159 -11.93 -15.94 -4.79
N GLY A 160 -12.31 -16.62 -3.72
CA GLY A 160 -11.67 -16.51 -2.41
C GLY A 160 -12.07 -15.29 -1.59
N VAL A 161 -12.96 -14.42 -2.10
CA VAL A 161 -13.54 -13.32 -1.33
C VAL A 161 -14.69 -13.85 -0.48
N THR A 162 -14.58 -13.70 0.85
CA THR A 162 -15.54 -14.25 1.81
C THR A 162 -16.16 -13.16 2.69
N ALA A 163 -16.93 -13.56 3.72
CA ALA A 163 -17.49 -12.64 4.70
C ALA A 163 -16.40 -11.97 5.56
N ASP A 164 -15.21 -12.56 5.65
CA ASP A 164 -14.08 -12.02 6.38
C ASP A 164 -13.45 -10.84 5.60
N PRO A 165 -13.44 -9.61 6.16
CA PRO A 165 -12.82 -8.44 5.53
C PRO A 165 -11.34 -8.65 5.18
N ALA A 166 -10.61 -9.50 5.91
CA ALA A 166 -9.20 -9.81 5.63
C ALA A 166 -8.98 -10.46 4.26
N THR A 167 -10.02 -10.97 3.61
CA THR A 167 -9.92 -11.54 2.25
C THR A 167 -9.92 -10.51 1.13
N VAL A 168 -10.29 -9.25 1.41
CA VAL A 168 -10.43 -8.18 0.42
C VAL A 168 -9.08 -7.68 -0.09
N GLU A 169 -8.15 -7.32 0.79
CA GLU A 169 -6.85 -6.76 0.39
C GLU A 169 -5.97 -7.77 -0.37
N PRO A 170 -5.85 -9.05 0.06
CA PRO A 170 -5.17 -10.06 -0.74
C PRO A 170 -5.82 -10.27 -2.11
N ALA A 171 -7.14 -10.12 -2.23
CA ALA A 171 -7.83 -10.20 -3.52
C ALA A 171 -7.50 -9.03 -4.44
N LYS A 172 -7.41 -7.80 -3.91
CA LYS A 172 -6.97 -6.62 -4.67
C LYS A 172 -5.52 -6.74 -5.13
N ILE A 173 -4.62 -7.22 -4.27
CA ILE A 173 -3.21 -7.44 -4.60
C ILE A 173 -3.06 -8.43 -5.77
N ARG A 174 -3.86 -9.51 -5.81
CA ARG A 174 -3.84 -10.46 -6.94
C ARG A 174 -4.27 -9.85 -8.28
N LEU A 175 -5.05 -8.78 -8.28
CA LEU A 175 -5.61 -8.15 -9.48
C LEU A 175 -4.70 -7.07 -10.06
N ASN A 176 -3.79 -6.55 -9.25
CA ASN A 176 -2.74 -5.63 -9.67
C ASN A 176 -1.38 -6.08 -9.12
N PRO A 177 -0.91 -7.26 -9.54
CA PRO A 177 0.48 -7.62 -9.29
C PRO A 177 1.37 -6.60 -10.01
N ALA A 178 2.57 -6.32 -9.46
CA ALA A 178 3.54 -5.45 -10.12
C ALA A 178 3.67 -5.83 -11.61
N PRO A 179 3.75 -4.86 -12.54
CA PRO A 179 3.66 -5.14 -13.95
C PRO A 179 4.78 -6.11 -14.38
N PRO A 180 4.46 -7.23 -15.05
CA PRO A 180 5.48 -7.98 -15.75
C PRO A 180 6.05 -7.13 -16.92
N PRO A 181 7.27 -7.40 -17.39
CA PRO A 181 7.87 -6.65 -18.50
C PRO A 181 7.00 -6.74 -19.78
N PRO A 182 7.10 -5.77 -20.71
CA PRO A 182 6.06 -5.49 -21.72
C PRO A 182 5.68 -6.69 -22.61
N GLU A 183 4.38 -6.94 -22.71
CA GLU A 183 3.76 -8.07 -23.43
C GLU A 183 3.46 -7.69 -24.90
N ASP A 184 4.46 -7.82 -25.78
CA ASP A 184 4.24 -7.99 -27.23
C ASP A 184 5.19 -9.04 -27.84
N ALA A 185 5.76 -9.88 -26.99
CA ALA A 185 6.48 -11.09 -27.38
C ALA A 185 5.60 -12.30 -27.04
N PRO A 186 5.51 -13.33 -27.90
CA PRO A 186 4.80 -14.56 -27.55
C PRO A 186 5.34 -15.05 -26.21
N ALA A 187 4.43 -15.44 -25.29
CA ALA A 187 4.80 -15.88 -23.95
C ALA A 187 6.02 -16.80 -24.05
N PRO A 188 7.18 -16.42 -23.49
CA PRO A 188 8.33 -17.29 -23.51
C PRO A 188 7.89 -18.59 -22.84
N PRO A 189 8.34 -19.76 -23.35
CA PRO A 189 8.12 -21.00 -22.62
C PRO A 189 8.50 -20.77 -21.16
N PRO A 190 7.76 -21.33 -20.19
CA PRO A 190 8.13 -21.23 -18.78
C PRO A 190 9.63 -21.52 -18.71
N PRO A 191 10.43 -20.65 -18.04
CA PRO A 191 11.87 -20.81 -18.03
C PRO A 191 12.16 -22.26 -17.69
N PRO A 192 13.04 -22.93 -18.47
CA PRO A 192 13.38 -24.31 -18.18
C PRO A 192 13.68 -24.41 -16.68
N PRO A 193 13.17 -25.44 -15.98
CA PRO A 193 13.57 -25.64 -14.59
C PRO A 193 15.09 -25.55 -14.54
N PRO A 194 15.66 -24.82 -13.56
CA PRO A 194 17.11 -24.61 -13.52
C PRO A 194 17.81 -25.94 -13.71
N PRO A 195 18.96 -25.97 -14.42
CA PRO A 195 19.68 -27.20 -14.69
C PRO A 195 19.78 -28.02 -13.40
N ALA A 196 19.49 -29.33 -13.46
CA ALA A 196 19.46 -30.18 -12.25
C ALA A 196 20.80 -30.24 -11.49
N THR A 197 21.86 -29.70 -12.10
CA THR A 197 23.22 -29.53 -11.58
C THR A 197 23.70 -28.12 -11.87
N PRO A 198 24.40 -27.46 -10.93
CA PRO A 198 24.96 -26.14 -11.16
C PRO A 198 25.96 -26.16 -12.32
N THR A 199 26.00 -25.07 -13.09
CA THR A 199 27.02 -24.83 -14.13
C THR A 199 28.42 -24.78 -13.50
N VAL A 200 28.53 -24.14 -12.34
CA VAL A 200 29.80 -23.95 -11.62
C VAL A 200 29.57 -24.15 -10.12
N THR A 201 30.55 -24.75 -9.44
CA THR A 201 30.60 -24.80 -7.97
C THR A 201 31.86 -24.09 -7.49
N LEU A 202 31.70 -23.09 -6.63
CA LEU A 202 32.82 -22.35 -6.05
C LEU A 202 33.63 -23.20 -5.08
N THR A 203 34.88 -22.82 -4.88
CA THR A 203 35.85 -23.50 -4.03
C THR A 203 36.18 -22.64 -2.80
N GLY A 204 36.93 -23.19 -1.84
CA GLY A 204 37.38 -22.42 -0.67
C GLY A 204 38.54 -21.46 -0.95
N THR A 205 38.82 -21.17 -2.23
CA THR A 205 39.88 -20.29 -2.72
C THR A 205 39.29 -19.23 -3.63
N THR A 206 40.05 -18.18 -3.94
CA THR A 206 39.60 -17.15 -4.88
C THR A 206 39.27 -17.75 -6.24
N ASP A 207 38.01 -17.66 -6.62
CA ASP A 207 37.51 -18.17 -7.89
C ASP A 207 37.36 -17.02 -8.92
N THR A 208 37.49 -17.36 -10.20
CA THR A 208 37.24 -16.42 -11.31
C THR A 208 36.52 -17.17 -12.41
N HIS A 209 35.24 -16.83 -12.61
CA HIS A 209 34.37 -17.48 -13.56
C HIS A 209 33.67 -16.45 -14.45
N THR A 210 33.81 -16.63 -15.76
CA THR A 210 32.92 -16.02 -16.76
C THR A 210 32.01 -17.13 -17.26
N LEU A 211 30.70 -16.96 -17.07
CA LEU A 211 29.68 -17.94 -17.45
C LEU A 211 29.38 -17.85 -18.96
N THR A 212 28.35 -18.55 -19.41
CA THR A 212 27.93 -18.54 -20.82
C THR A 212 26.93 -17.40 -21.07
N THR A 213 26.44 -17.24 -22.30
CA THR A 213 25.39 -16.24 -22.61
C THR A 213 23.98 -16.82 -22.49
N GLY A 214 23.80 -17.91 -21.75
CA GLY A 214 22.51 -18.52 -21.45
C GLY A 214 22.31 -18.60 -19.94
N ASP A 215 21.14 -19.07 -19.50
CA ASP A 215 20.81 -19.14 -18.07
C ASP A 215 21.74 -20.11 -17.32
N ASP A 216 22.61 -19.55 -16.47
CA ASP A 216 23.61 -20.29 -15.70
C ASP A 216 23.32 -20.30 -14.21
N TRP A 217 23.80 -21.36 -13.54
CA TRP A 217 23.66 -21.51 -12.09
C TRP A 217 25.01 -21.74 -11.43
N VAL A 218 25.41 -20.83 -10.55
CA VAL A 218 26.56 -20.96 -9.67
C VAL A 218 26.09 -21.41 -8.30
N ASP A 219 26.69 -22.48 -7.79
CA ASP A 219 26.52 -22.92 -6.40
C ASP A 219 27.77 -22.62 -5.58
N ALA A 220 27.60 -21.98 -4.43
CA ALA A 220 28.64 -21.64 -3.48
C ALA A 220 28.32 -22.31 -2.14
N PRO A 221 28.86 -23.52 -1.90
CA PRO A 221 28.76 -24.21 -0.62
C PRO A 221 29.31 -23.36 0.55
N VAL A 222 29.06 -23.83 1.78
CA VAL A 222 29.40 -23.06 3.00
C VAL A 222 30.85 -22.54 2.99
N GLY A 223 30.99 -21.22 3.05
CA GLY A 223 32.29 -20.54 3.14
C GLY A 223 33.13 -20.54 1.86
N THR A 224 32.55 -20.89 0.71
CA THR A 224 33.23 -20.82 -0.60
C THR A 224 33.12 -19.45 -1.25
N LEU A 225 31.98 -18.77 -1.14
CA LEU A 225 31.87 -17.37 -1.56
C LEU A 225 32.65 -16.47 -0.59
N GLN A 226 33.71 -15.82 -1.08
CA GLN A 226 34.71 -15.10 -0.31
C GLN A 226 35.06 -13.74 -0.95
N THR A 227 35.80 -12.93 -0.20
CA THR A 227 36.40 -11.71 -0.75
C THR A 227 37.39 -12.05 -1.85
N GLY A 228 37.26 -11.37 -2.99
CA GLY A 228 38.13 -11.55 -4.15
C GLY A 228 37.56 -12.48 -5.23
N ASP A 229 36.50 -13.24 -4.94
CA ASP A 229 35.83 -14.04 -5.97
C ASP A 229 35.26 -13.13 -7.07
N GLN A 230 35.37 -13.60 -8.31
CA GLN A 230 34.89 -12.88 -9.49
C GLN A 230 33.96 -13.77 -10.30
N ILE A 231 32.71 -13.34 -10.46
CA ILE A 231 31.68 -14.05 -11.22
C ILE A 231 31.06 -13.07 -12.22
N ASP A 232 31.10 -13.41 -13.50
CA ASP A 232 30.42 -12.67 -14.56
C ASP A 232 29.44 -13.60 -15.28
N GLY A 233 28.14 -13.36 -15.13
CA GLY A 233 27.10 -14.15 -15.78
C GLY A 233 26.96 -13.90 -17.28
N LEU A 234 27.57 -12.82 -17.80
CA LEU A 234 27.38 -12.33 -19.16
C LEU A 234 25.92 -11.99 -19.49
N GLY A 235 25.13 -12.93 -19.98
CA GLY A 235 23.75 -12.67 -20.38
C GLY A 235 22.94 -13.93 -20.30
N GLY A 236 21.62 -13.79 -20.17
CA GLY A 236 20.77 -14.87 -19.68
C GLY A 236 20.08 -14.40 -18.40
N ASN A 237 19.44 -15.33 -17.69
CA ASN A 237 18.96 -15.12 -16.33
C ASN A 237 19.78 -16.00 -15.39
N ASP A 238 20.79 -15.42 -14.79
CA ASP A 238 21.78 -16.13 -14.02
C ASP A 238 21.44 -16.16 -12.52
N LYS A 239 21.87 -17.24 -11.88
CA LYS A 239 21.60 -17.50 -10.48
C LYS A 239 22.85 -17.86 -9.71
N LEU A 240 23.03 -17.22 -8.55
CA LEU A 240 23.98 -17.63 -7.52
C LEU A 240 23.23 -18.13 -6.28
N THR A 241 23.52 -19.35 -5.84
CA THR A 241 23.14 -19.85 -4.51
C THR A 241 24.36 -19.88 -3.62
N ALA A 242 24.32 -19.25 -2.43
CA ALA A 242 25.44 -19.28 -1.51
C ALA A 242 25.00 -19.59 -0.08
N THR A 243 25.72 -20.49 0.59
CA THR A 243 25.60 -20.66 2.04
C THR A 243 26.69 -19.84 2.72
N MET A 244 26.30 -18.82 3.47
CA MET A 244 27.22 -17.90 4.09
C MET A 244 27.93 -18.58 5.28
N ALA A 245 29.26 -18.47 5.33
CA ALA A 245 30.00 -18.63 6.57
C ALA A 245 30.00 -17.30 7.33
N SER A 246 30.13 -17.34 8.66
CA SER A 246 30.25 -16.15 9.51
C SER A 246 31.44 -15.28 9.07
N ALA A 247 31.22 -14.36 8.15
CA ALA A 247 32.27 -13.60 7.49
C ALA A 247 31.71 -12.28 6.93
N ALA A 248 32.60 -11.29 6.79
CA ALA A 248 32.38 -10.14 5.92
C ALA A 248 33.09 -10.41 4.60
N ILE A 249 32.34 -10.42 3.50
CA ILE A 249 32.85 -10.72 2.16
C ILE A 249 32.64 -9.55 1.21
N ALA A 250 33.56 -9.39 0.25
CA ALA A 250 33.48 -8.40 -0.82
C ALA A 250 33.81 -9.05 -2.18
N PRO A 251 32.91 -9.87 -2.74
CA PRO A 251 33.08 -10.46 -4.07
C PRO A 251 32.83 -9.41 -5.17
N THR A 252 33.26 -9.72 -6.39
CA THR A 252 32.89 -9.01 -7.62
C THR A 252 31.90 -9.87 -8.39
N ILE A 253 30.67 -9.42 -8.53
CA ILE A 253 29.62 -10.17 -9.23
C ILE A 253 28.99 -9.23 -10.27
N THR A 254 28.99 -9.63 -11.53
CA THR A 254 28.42 -8.86 -12.64
C THR A 254 27.45 -9.73 -13.43
N ASN A 255 26.35 -9.13 -13.90
CA ASN A 255 25.34 -9.81 -14.74
C ASN A 255 24.84 -11.12 -14.12
N VAL A 256 24.62 -11.14 -12.80
CA VAL A 256 23.93 -12.25 -12.12
C VAL A 256 22.64 -11.71 -11.56
N GLU A 257 21.51 -12.07 -12.17
CA GLU A 257 20.23 -11.43 -11.87
C GLU A 257 19.67 -11.85 -10.51
N THR A 258 19.90 -13.10 -10.10
CA THR A 258 19.32 -13.64 -8.86
C THR A 258 20.39 -14.18 -7.91
N ILE A 259 20.39 -13.69 -6.68
CA ILE A 259 21.31 -14.14 -5.63
C ILE A 259 20.50 -14.65 -4.43
N ALA A 260 20.62 -15.93 -4.12
CA ALA A 260 19.99 -16.56 -2.97
C ALA A 260 21.04 -16.91 -1.91
N LEU A 261 20.93 -16.30 -0.72
CA LEU A 261 21.84 -16.48 0.39
C LEU A 261 21.16 -17.22 1.54
N THR A 262 21.78 -18.31 1.99
CA THR A 262 21.43 -18.98 3.25
C THR A 262 22.38 -18.53 4.34
N VAL A 263 21.85 -17.79 5.32
CA VAL A 263 22.58 -17.11 6.38
C VAL A 263 22.39 -17.88 7.69
N ASN A 264 23.37 -18.72 8.03
CA ASN A 264 23.33 -19.53 9.26
C ASN A 264 24.00 -18.86 10.46
N SER A 265 24.73 -17.78 10.24
CA SER A 265 25.46 -17.01 11.26
C SER A 265 25.62 -15.57 10.78
N SER A 266 25.93 -14.65 11.69
CA SER A 266 26.13 -13.24 11.36
C SER A 266 27.12 -13.06 10.22
N SER A 267 26.63 -12.53 9.09
CA SER A 267 27.39 -12.42 7.85
C SER A 267 27.18 -11.04 7.23
N GLN A 268 28.17 -10.57 6.48
CA GLN A 268 28.09 -9.28 5.80
C GLN A 268 28.53 -9.41 4.34
N LEU A 269 27.85 -8.68 3.47
CA LEU A 269 28.20 -8.55 2.07
C LEU A 269 28.45 -7.07 1.76
N ASP A 270 29.68 -6.78 1.31
CA ASP A 270 29.97 -5.55 0.60
C ASP A 270 29.54 -5.72 -0.86
N ALA A 271 28.43 -5.08 -1.23
CA ALA A 271 27.84 -5.14 -2.55
C ALA A 271 28.40 -4.06 -3.50
N SER A 272 29.51 -3.39 -3.17
CA SER A 272 30.05 -2.28 -3.99
C SER A 272 30.41 -2.67 -5.41
N ASN A 273 30.81 -3.93 -5.61
CA ASN A 273 31.16 -4.49 -6.92
C ASN A 273 30.17 -5.58 -7.36
N VAL A 274 28.93 -5.52 -6.86
CA VAL A 274 27.85 -6.44 -7.23
C VAL A 274 26.85 -5.67 -8.11
N THR A 275 26.74 -6.05 -9.38
CA THR A 275 25.95 -5.34 -10.41
C THR A 275 25.16 -6.31 -11.28
N GLY A 276 24.07 -5.84 -11.89
CA GLY A 276 23.17 -6.68 -12.70
C GLY A 276 22.15 -7.47 -11.89
N VAL A 277 22.26 -7.46 -10.55
CA VAL A 277 21.29 -8.14 -9.67
C VAL A 277 19.93 -7.45 -9.76
N THR A 278 18.88 -8.25 -9.88
CA THR A 278 17.48 -7.83 -9.81
C THR A 278 16.80 -8.36 -8.55
N LYS A 279 17.29 -9.47 -7.97
CA LYS A 279 16.73 -10.04 -6.74
C LYS A 279 17.76 -10.66 -5.81
N TYR A 280 17.70 -10.28 -4.54
CA TYR A 280 18.29 -11.01 -3.42
C TYR A 280 17.21 -11.81 -2.68
N THR A 281 17.49 -13.05 -2.32
CA THR A 281 16.65 -13.86 -1.42
C THR A 281 17.49 -14.29 -0.23
N LEU A 282 17.08 -13.91 0.98
CA LEU A 282 17.80 -14.18 2.21
C LEU A 282 16.98 -15.14 3.07
N THR A 283 17.64 -16.19 3.57
CA THR A 283 17.00 -17.23 4.40
C THR A 283 17.90 -17.61 5.56
N GLY A 284 17.31 -18.14 6.63
CA GLY A 284 18.06 -18.75 7.74
C GLY A 284 18.10 -17.91 9.02
N PRO A 285 18.76 -18.42 10.07
CA PRO A 285 18.67 -17.84 11.41
C PRO A 285 19.73 -16.78 11.75
N GLY A 286 20.73 -16.57 10.90
CA GLY A 286 21.81 -15.61 11.17
C GLY A 286 21.42 -14.18 10.80
N ASN A 287 22.16 -13.21 11.36
CA ASN A 287 22.01 -11.81 10.97
C ASN A 287 22.73 -11.57 9.63
N PHE A 288 22.17 -10.71 8.78
CA PHE A 288 22.75 -10.35 7.51
C PHE A 288 22.90 -8.83 7.39
N THR A 289 24.06 -8.35 6.93
CA THR A 289 24.27 -6.93 6.69
C THR A 289 24.77 -6.68 5.27
N PHE A 290 24.10 -5.81 4.53
CA PHE A 290 24.67 -5.15 3.37
C PHE A 290 25.54 -3.98 3.85
N SER A 291 26.84 -4.25 4.04
CA SER A 291 27.77 -3.37 4.77
C SER A 291 28.20 -2.14 3.96
N ALA A 292 28.36 -2.30 2.65
CA ALA A 292 28.71 -1.26 1.71
C ALA A 292 28.18 -1.59 0.31
N GLY A 293 28.26 -0.59 -0.58
CA GLY A 293 27.79 -0.70 -1.96
C GLY A 293 26.50 0.04 -2.24
N ASN A 294 26.27 0.25 -3.53
CA ASN A 294 25.07 0.87 -4.06
C ASN A 294 24.11 -0.26 -4.45
N ILE A 295 23.10 -0.51 -3.64
CA ILE A 295 21.97 -1.36 -4.07
C ILE A 295 21.30 -0.61 -5.22
N ALA A 296 21.35 -1.19 -6.41
CA ALA A 296 20.86 -0.55 -7.62
C ALA A 296 19.32 -0.44 -7.63
N GLY A 297 18.80 0.42 -8.50
CA GLY A 297 17.36 0.62 -8.65
C GLY A 297 16.71 -0.56 -9.36
N GLY A 298 15.50 -0.90 -8.96
CA GLY A 298 14.75 -2.05 -9.46
C GLY A 298 15.09 -3.36 -8.75
N VAL A 299 15.91 -3.33 -7.69
CA VAL A 299 16.27 -4.52 -6.92
C VAL A 299 15.15 -4.88 -5.93
N GLU A 300 14.79 -6.16 -5.90
CA GLU A 300 14.01 -6.76 -4.81
C GLU A 300 14.97 -7.43 -3.80
N ILE A 301 14.86 -7.07 -2.52
CA ILE A 301 15.46 -7.80 -1.41
C ILE A 301 14.33 -8.51 -0.67
N ASP A 302 14.30 -9.83 -0.76
CA ASP A 302 13.32 -10.67 -0.10
C ASP A 302 13.99 -11.43 1.06
N ALA A 303 13.87 -10.88 2.26
CA ALA A 303 14.34 -11.49 3.51
C ALA A 303 13.19 -12.06 4.35
N SER A 304 12.01 -12.26 3.75
CA SER A 304 10.81 -12.75 4.45
C SER A 304 10.97 -14.11 5.14
N ALA A 305 11.98 -14.89 4.74
CA ALA A 305 12.34 -16.18 5.33
C ALA A 305 13.64 -16.14 6.15
N LEU A 306 14.19 -14.94 6.41
CA LEU A 306 15.27 -14.70 7.36
C LEU A 306 14.65 -14.54 8.75
N THR A 307 15.15 -15.26 9.75
CA THR A 307 14.69 -15.09 11.15
C THR A 307 15.69 -14.33 12.01
N GLY A 308 16.90 -14.11 11.50
CA GLY A 308 17.85 -13.15 12.08
C GLY A 308 17.63 -11.75 11.51
N ASN A 309 18.40 -10.79 12.00
CA ASN A 309 18.22 -9.38 11.64
C ASN A 309 18.84 -9.07 10.28
N LEU A 310 18.11 -8.38 9.41
CA LEU A 310 18.60 -7.73 8.21
C LEU A 310 19.03 -6.29 8.54
N ALA A 311 20.22 -5.89 8.09
CA ALA A 311 20.65 -4.49 8.15
C ALA A 311 21.14 -4.00 6.79
N ILE A 312 20.59 -2.88 6.32
CA ILE A 312 21.03 -2.21 5.09
C ILE A 312 21.73 -0.90 5.49
N THR A 313 23.06 -0.95 5.55
CA THR A 313 23.88 0.23 5.91
C THR A 313 24.46 0.94 4.68
N GLY A 314 24.53 0.25 3.54
CA GLY A 314 24.95 0.78 2.25
C GLY A 314 24.04 1.90 1.70
N SER A 315 24.37 2.38 0.50
CA SER A 315 23.50 3.32 -0.22
C SER A 315 22.51 2.55 -1.07
N VAL A 316 21.28 3.03 -1.16
CA VAL A 316 20.24 2.48 -2.03
C VAL A 316 19.93 3.51 -3.09
N LEU A 317 20.03 3.12 -4.36
CA LEU A 317 19.85 3.99 -5.51
C LEU A 317 18.59 3.57 -6.25
N GLY A 318 17.72 4.51 -6.59
CA GLY A 318 16.49 4.20 -7.34
C GLY A 318 15.50 3.31 -6.57
N ALA A 319 14.30 3.16 -7.14
CA ALA A 319 13.18 2.48 -6.49
C ALA A 319 13.53 1.03 -6.12
N VAL A 320 13.31 0.62 -4.88
CA VAL A 320 13.56 -0.76 -4.42
C VAL A 320 12.33 -1.37 -3.77
N THR A 321 12.30 -2.71 -3.73
CA THR A 321 11.39 -3.46 -2.87
C THR A 321 12.20 -4.19 -1.82
N ILE A 322 11.97 -3.90 -0.55
CA ILE A 322 12.67 -4.54 0.56
C ILE A 322 11.63 -5.17 1.48
N LYS A 323 11.76 -6.47 1.71
CA LYS A 323 10.99 -7.22 2.70
C LYS A 323 11.98 -7.72 3.75
N GLY A 324 11.82 -7.26 4.98
CA GLY A 324 12.45 -7.84 6.14
C GLY A 324 11.85 -9.20 6.49
N GLY A 325 12.35 -9.77 7.57
CA GLY A 325 12.05 -11.09 8.07
C GLY A 325 11.29 -11.05 9.38
N SER A 326 11.57 -12.02 10.27
CA SER A 326 11.01 -12.05 11.63
C SER A 326 11.99 -11.53 12.69
N GLY A 327 13.10 -10.91 12.27
CA GLY A 327 14.13 -10.34 13.14
C GLY A 327 13.92 -8.84 13.34
N ASN A 328 14.76 -8.21 14.17
CA ASN A 328 14.72 -6.76 14.36
C ASN A 328 15.53 -6.10 13.24
N ASP A 329 14.86 -5.68 12.18
CA ASP A 329 15.49 -5.29 10.94
C ASP A 329 15.77 -3.78 10.90
N THR A 330 16.82 -3.40 10.16
CA THR A 330 17.16 -2.02 9.84
C THR A 330 17.11 -1.85 8.34
N LEU A 331 15.98 -1.34 7.86
CA LEU A 331 15.69 -1.14 6.45
C LEU A 331 15.98 0.31 6.09
N LYS A 332 16.58 0.50 4.92
CA LYS A 332 16.92 1.83 4.39
C LYS A 332 16.44 1.93 2.95
N GLY A 333 15.55 2.89 2.70
CA GLY A 333 15.10 3.25 1.36
C GLY A 333 16.09 4.14 0.60
N SER A 334 15.78 4.34 -0.67
CA SER A 334 16.35 5.29 -1.60
C SER A 334 15.55 6.61 -1.64
N ASN A 335 15.96 7.56 -2.47
CA ASN A 335 15.20 8.80 -2.71
C ASN A 335 14.08 8.64 -3.76
N ALA A 336 13.86 7.42 -4.27
CA ALA A 336 12.83 7.09 -5.24
C ALA A 336 11.73 6.26 -4.57
N ALA A 337 10.65 5.98 -5.29
CA ALA A 337 9.50 5.24 -4.77
C ALA A 337 9.85 3.82 -4.30
N ASP A 338 9.94 3.61 -3.00
CA ASP A 338 10.26 2.31 -2.44
C ASP A 338 9.03 1.56 -1.90
N THR A 339 9.14 0.24 -1.82
CA THR A 339 8.22 -0.59 -1.04
C THR A 339 9.00 -1.26 0.08
N LEU A 340 8.72 -0.89 1.32
CA LEU A 340 9.43 -1.34 2.50
C LEU A 340 8.46 -2.10 3.42
N VAL A 341 8.80 -3.34 3.75
CA VAL A 341 8.04 -4.18 4.67
C VAL A 341 8.98 -4.60 5.79
N GLY A 342 8.71 -4.20 7.04
CA GLY A 342 9.50 -4.58 8.21
C GLY A 342 9.39 -6.07 8.48
N GLY A 343 8.16 -6.55 8.72
CA GLY A 343 7.88 -7.97 8.90
C GLY A 343 7.46 -8.24 10.33
N GLY A 344 8.19 -9.07 11.07
CA GLY A 344 8.00 -9.20 12.50
C GLY A 344 9.27 -8.89 13.25
N GLY A 345 9.18 -8.36 14.47
CA GLY A 345 10.34 -7.87 15.21
C GLY A 345 10.21 -6.37 15.46
N ASP A 346 11.11 -5.79 16.24
CA ASP A 346 11.16 -4.34 16.43
C ASP A 346 12.00 -3.72 15.31
N ASP A 347 11.35 -3.21 14.26
CA ASP A 347 12.01 -2.77 13.04
C ASP A 347 12.33 -1.27 13.05
N THR A 348 13.41 -0.91 12.36
CA THR A 348 13.76 0.49 12.06
C THR A 348 13.72 0.67 10.55
N ILE A 349 12.75 1.45 10.08
CA ILE A 349 12.57 1.75 8.66
C ILE A 349 12.95 3.21 8.43
N GLN A 350 14.09 3.42 7.77
CA GLN A 350 14.50 4.74 7.34
C GLN A 350 14.13 4.95 5.88
N LEU A 351 13.28 5.94 5.62
CA LEU A 351 13.00 6.39 4.26
C LEU A 351 14.26 7.05 3.69
N GLY A 352 14.49 6.96 2.38
CA GLY A 352 15.44 7.89 1.79
C GLY A 352 14.85 9.28 1.72
N ALA A 353 15.58 10.20 1.11
CA ALA A 353 15.18 11.59 1.06
C ALA A 353 13.91 11.77 0.21
N VAL A 354 12.88 12.40 0.79
CA VAL A 354 11.63 12.71 0.08
C VAL A 354 11.85 13.75 -1.02
N SER A 355 12.05 13.33 -2.28
CA SER A 355 12.17 14.26 -3.42
C SER A 355 10.90 14.28 -4.29
N PHE A 356 10.16 15.39 -4.26
CA PHE A 356 8.91 15.58 -5.01
C PHE A 356 9.09 16.21 -6.41
N LEU A 357 10.06 15.78 -7.24
CA LEU A 357 10.09 16.32 -8.61
C LEU A 357 9.01 15.68 -9.51
N PRO A 358 8.16 16.46 -10.22
CA PRO A 358 6.99 15.95 -10.95
C PRO A 358 7.29 15.14 -12.21
N SER A 359 8.53 14.69 -12.43
CA SER A 359 8.96 14.10 -13.70
C SER A 359 9.56 12.69 -13.58
N GLY A 360 9.39 11.99 -12.45
CA GLY A 360 9.71 10.54 -12.38
C GLY A 360 9.59 9.90 -10.98
N THR A 361 8.59 9.03 -10.83
CA THR A 361 8.46 7.87 -9.88
C THR A 361 8.74 8.16 -8.39
N GLY A 362 7.76 8.57 -7.57
CA GLY A 362 6.67 7.79 -6.97
C GLY A 362 6.83 7.82 -5.43
N ALA A 363 5.81 7.48 -4.64
CA ALA A 363 5.87 7.60 -3.17
C ALA A 363 6.21 6.27 -2.48
N ASP A 364 6.96 6.35 -1.38
CA ASP A 364 7.26 5.16 -0.57
C ASP A 364 5.99 4.54 0.00
N THR A 365 5.91 3.22 -0.03
CA THR A 365 4.89 2.44 0.68
C THR A 365 5.56 1.66 1.80
N ILE A 366 5.06 1.84 3.02
CA ILE A 366 5.64 1.26 4.22
C ILE A 366 4.60 0.40 4.91
N THR A 367 4.98 -0.85 5.17
CA THR A 367 4.28 -1.73 6.09
C THR A 367 5.23 -2.07 7.23
N THR A 368 4.93 -1.62 8.45
CA THR A 368 5.81 -1.85 9.60
C THR A 368 5.76 -3.32 10.02
N GLY A 369 4.56 -3.90 10.08
CA GLY A 369 4.36 -5.28 10.46
C GLY A 369 4.06 -5.43 11.95
N THR A 370 4.65 -6.44 12.61
CA THR A 370 4.40 -6.71 14.04
C THR A 370 5.62 -6.42 14.87
N GLY A 371 5.47 -5.61 15.91
CA GLY A 371 6.53 -5.29 16.86
C GLY A 371 6.46 -3.82 17.22
N ASN A 372 7.48 -3.29 17.90
CA ASN A 372 7.58 -1.86 18.19
C ASN A 372 8.46 -1.20 17.12
N ASP A 373 7.81 -0.75 16.06
CA ASP A 373 8.50 -0.29 14.87
C ASP A 373 8.76 1.21 14.89
N VAL A 374 9.86 1.64 14.28
CA VAL A 374 10.22 3.05 14.16
C VAL A 374 10.37 3.42 12.69
N VAL A 375 9.49 4.30 12.20
CA VAL A 375 9.62 4.90 10.86
C VAL A 375 10.33 6.24 10.95
N ARG A 376 11.52 6.32 10.35
CA ARG A 376 12.39 7.50 10.34
C ARG A 376 12.23 8.29 9.05
N PHE A 377 11.80 9.53 9.19
CA PHE A 377 11.78 10.53 8.14
C PHE A 377 13.09 11.33 8.16
N VAL A 378 13.87 11.23 7.09
CA VAL A 378 15.04 12.08 6.82
C VAL A 378 14.70 13.01 5.65
N ALA A 379 15.02 14.30 5.74
CA ALA A 379 14.75 15.25 4.67
C ALA A 379 16.02 15.50 3.86
N SER A 380 15.96 15.24 2.56
CA SER A 380 16.83 15.96 1.64
C SER A 380 16.02 16.23 0.38
N VAL A 381 15.96 17.52 0.06
CA VAL A 381 15.42 18.14 -1.16
C VAL A 381 13.94 17.95 -1.49
N SER A 382 13.19 18.98 -1.06
CA SER A 382 11.87 19.41 -1.57
C SER A 382 10.68 18.58 -1.11
N ALA A 383 10.33 18.76 0.17
CA ALA A 383 8.98 18.46 0.62
C ALA A 383 7.96 19.12 -0.32
N GLY A 384 6.98 18.34 -0.77
CA GLY A 384 5.98 18.83 -1.71
C GLY A 384 5.18 19.97 -1.08
N THR A 385 4.96 21.04 -1.85
CA THR A 385 4.13 22.17 -1.42
C THR A 385 2.75 21.68 -1.01
N GLY A 386 2.06 22.41 -0.14
CA GLY A 386 0.66 22.16 0.21
C GLY A 386 -0.35 22.17 -0.96
N ALA A 387 0.10 22.40 -2.19
CA ALA A 387 -0.72 22.37 -3.41
C ALA A 387 -1.11 20.96 -3.88
N ALA A 388 -0.58 19.89 -3.28
CA ALA A 388 -0.91 18.53 -3.69
C ALA A 388 -2.41 18.23 -3.55
N THR A 389 -3.01 17.69 -4.61
CA THR A 389 -4.44 17.36 -4.69
C THR A 389 -4.74 15.90 -4.43
N ASN A 390 -3.71 15.08 -4.17
CA ASN A 390 -3.81 13.71 -3.73
C ASN A 390 -2.64 13.36 -2.80
N TYR A 391 -2.72 12.20 -2.16
CA TYR A 391 -1.70 11.71 -1.23
C TYR A 391 -0.71 10.73 -1.82
N THR A 392 -0.94 10.26 -3.05
CA THR A 392 -0.10 9.21 -3.70
C THR A 392 1.32 9.69 -4.02
N ALA A 393 1.58 10.97 -3.80
CA ALA A 393 2.87 11.62 -3.95
C ALA A 393 3.74 11.57 -2.68
N PHE A 394 3.21 11.10 -1.55
CA PHE A 394 3.89 11.14 -0.25
C PHE A 394 4.01 9.75 0.35
N ALA A 395 5.09 9.55 1.10
CA ALA A 395 5.33 8.31 1.84
C ALA A 395 4.09 7.90 2.63
N HIS A 396 3.66 6.65 2.43
CA HIS A 396 2.42 6.12 2.96
C HIS A 396 2.69 4.90 3.85
N ILE A 397 2.44 5.06 5.15
CA ILE A 397 2.47 3.97 6.12
C ILE A 397 1.08 3.34 6.19
N THR A 398 1.00 2.03 5.94
CA THR A 398 -0.26 1.33 5.70
C THR A 398 -0.92 0.73 6.94
N ASP A 399 -0.16 0.43 7.98
CA ASP A 399 -0.57 -0.43 9.10
C ASP A 399 -0.12 0.07 10.48
N PHE A 400 0.22 1.35 10.59
CA PHE A 400 0.77 1.96 11.81
C PHE A 400 -0.05 1.60 13.07
N ALA A 401 0.58 0.89 14.01
CA ALA A 401 -0.04 0.41 15.24
C ALA A 401 0.26 1.34 16.41
N LEU A 402 -0.74 2.08 16.90
CA LEU A 402 -0.55 3.06 18.00
C LEU A 402 0.06 2.50 19.28
N ALA A 403 -0.16 1.22 19.57
CA ALA A 403 0.28 0.61 20.82
C ALA A 403 1.79 0.38 20.87
N SER A 404 2.46 0.34 19.71
CA SER A 404 3.82 -0.16 19.56
C SER A 404 4.68 0.74 18.68
N ASP A 405 4.11 1.34 17.65
CA ASP A 405 4.88 2.01 16.60
C ASP A 405 5.15 3.47 16.92
N GLN A 406 6.26 3.97 16.40
CA GLN A 406 6.71 5.34 16.56
C GLN A 406 7.12 5.96 15.21
N LEU A 407 6.89 7.27 15.12
CA LEU A 407 7.44 8.11 14.06
C LEU A 407 8.63 8.87 14.61
N ALA A 408 9.70 8.93 13.83
CA ALA A 408 10.92 9.62 14.18
C ALA A 408 11.27 10.62 13.08
N PHE A 409 11.69 11.82 13.46
CA PHE A 409 12.07 12.89 12.56
C PHE A 409 13.48 13.35 12.89
N SER A 410 14.29 13.65 11.88
CA SER A 410 15.67 14.09 12.14
C SER A 410 15.72 15.50 12.76
N ALA A 411 16.51 15.66 13.82
CA ALA A 411 16.64 16.89 14.59
C ALA A 411 17.56 17.92 13.90
N ASN A 412 18.66 17.43 13.33
CA ASN A 412 19.75 18.23 12.76
C ASN A 412 19.57 18.54 11.28
N ASP A 413 18.43 18.16 10.71
CA ASP A 413 18.20 18.30 9.29
C ASP A 413 17.76 19.71 8.94
N THR A 414 18.72 20.53 8.53
CA THR A 414 18.49 21.88 8.00
C THR A 414 17.62 21.89 6.73
N SER A 415 17.27 20.72 6.19
CA SER A 415 16.59 20.53 4.89
C SER A 415 15.07 20.46 4.96
N PHE A 416 14.44 20.57 6.14
CA PHE A 416 13.00 20.86 6.24
C PHE A 416 12.65 22.31 5.85
N THR A 417 13.62 23.06 5.32
CA THR A 417 13.51 24.50 5.07
C THR A 417 13.27 24.81 3.61
N HIS A 418 12.33 25.73 3.37
CA HIS A 418 12.53 26.73 2.33
C HIS A 418 13.60 27.71 2.84
N SER A 419 14.82 27.57 2.33
CA SER A 419 15.85 28.63 2.22
C SER A 419 16.52 29.27 3.47
N VAL A 420 16.30 28.83 4.73
CA VAL A 420 17.08 29.34 5.87
C VAL A 420 17.38 28.27 6.91
N ALA A 421 18.60 28.33 7.47
CA ALA A 421 19.35 27.36 8.27
C ALA A 421 18.74 26.79 9.58
N ASN A 422 17.42 26.79 9.77
CA ASN A 422 16.80 26.35 11.03
C ASN A 422 16.04 25.04 10.82
N GLY A 423 16.49 23.95 11.44
CA GLY A 423 15.78 22.66 11.49
C GLY A 423 14.41 22.76 12.20
N LEU A 424 13.83 21.64 12.59
CA LEU A 424 12.57 21.63 13.36
C LEU A 424 12.72 22.41 14.66
N ALA A 425 11.75 23.25 14.99
CA ALA A 425 11.78 24.13 16.16
C ALA A 425 11.14 23.47 17.38
N LYS A 426 11.66 23.81 18.57
CA LYS A 426 11.05 23.52 19.88
C LYS A 426 10.80 24.81 20.67
N GLY A 427 9.55 25.01 21.09
CA GLY A 427 9.15 26.07 22.02
C GLY A 427 9.03 27.47 21.40
N ALA A 428 8.89 28.47 22.28
CA ALA A 428 8.61 29.86 21.94
C ALA A 428 9.84 30.67 21.49
N ALA A 429 11.04 30.19 21.82
CA ALA A 429 12.30 30.70 21.26
C ALA A 429 12.73 29.74 20.14
N ALA A 430 13.26 30.26 19.03
CA ALA A 430 13.70 29.46 17.88
C ALA A 430 14.91 28.58 18.25
N GLN A 431 14.65 27.48 18.92
CA GLN A 431 15.62 26.47 19.32
C GLN A 431 15.42 25.26 18.40
N ALA A 432 16.51 24.75 17.81
CA ALA A 432 16.44 23.51 17.05
C ALA A 432 16.12 22.34 17.99
N LEU A 433 15.40 21.33 17.46
CA LEU A 433 15.37 20.02 18.08
C LEU A 433 16.77 19.40 18.03
N ASP A 434 17.24 18.92 19.17
CA ASP A 434 18.48 18.20 19.37
C ASP A 434 18.17 16.69 19.52
N PRO A 435 19.13 15.81 19.20
CA PRO A 435 19.01 14.40 19.54
C PRO A 435 18.80 14.21 21.04
N GLY A 436 17.65 13.63 21.41
CA GLY A 436 17.27 13.39 22.80
C GLY A 436 16.25 14.37 23.40
N ASP A 437 15.84 15.40 22.67
CA ASP A 437 14.66 16.17 23.07
C ASP A 437 13.39 15.31 23.04
N ALA A 438 12.52 15.53 24.04
CA ALA A 438 11.19 14.94 24.04
C ALA A 438 10.28 15.70 23.07
N MET A 439 9.54 14.95 22.25
CA MET A 439 8.50 15.53 21.39
C MET A 439 7.32 16.01 22.24
N VAL A 440 7.01 17.30 22.17
CA VAL A 440 5.87 17.90 22.89
C VAL A 440 4.73 18.15 21.92
N VAL A 441 3.59 17.51 22.20
CA VAL A 441 2.36 17.60 21.40
C VAL A 441 1.42 18.64 22.00
N GLN A 442 1.10 19.67 21.22
CA GLN A 442 0.02 20.62 21.51
C GLN A 442 -1.20 20.31 20.65
N THR A 443 -2.32 20.00 21.29
CA THR A 443 -3.60 19.75 20.60
C THR A 443 -4.40 21.02 20.43
N VAL A 444 -4.95 21.26 19.24
CA VAL A 444 -5.71 22.48 18.93
C VAL A 444 -7.02 22.11 18.24
N ALA A 445 -8.12 22.62 18.79
CA ALA A 445 -9.45 22.46 18.19
C ALA A 445 -9.72 23.57 17.17
N LYS A 446 -10.55 23.26 16.18
CA LYS A 446 -10.98 24.22 15.17
C LYS A 446 -11.60 25.46 15.83
N ASP A 447 -11.29 26.63 15.27
CA ASP A 447 -11.82 27.94 15.68
C ASP A 447 -11.50 28.31 17.16
N THR A 448 -10.62 27.58 17.83
CA THR A 448 -10.26 27.77 19.23
C THR A 448 -8.78 28.15 19.36
N SER A 449 -8.51 29.44 19.58
CA SER A 449 -7.14 29.94 19.74
C SER A 449 -6.50 29.51 21.06
N ALA A 450 -5.18 29.35 21.07
CA ALA A 450 -4.41 28.95 22.23
C ALA A 450 -3.01 29.59 22.24
N THR A 451 -2.42 29.73 23.42
CA THR A 451 -1.00 30.08 23.56
C THR A 451 -0.14 28.82 23.44
N ALA A 452 1.01 28.93 22.76
CA ALA A 452 1.95 27.84 22.59
C ALA A 452 2.37 27.24 23.94
N ALA A 453 2.38 25.91 24.02
CA ALA A 453 2.93 25.23 25.17
C ALA A 453 4.47 25.38 25.20
N THR A 454 5.06 25.28 26.39
CA THR A 454 6.51 25.22 26.54
C THR A 454 7.07 24.06 25.71
N ASP A 455 8.10 24.34 24.91
CA ASP A 455 8.83 23.39 24.07
C ASP A 455 7.99 22.62 23.05
N VAL A 456 6.83 23.15 22.65
CA VAL A 456 6.01 22.57 21.57
C VAL A 456 6.84 22.33 20.31
N SER A 457 6.72 21.12 19.77
CA SER A 457 7.43 20.67 18.58
C SER A 457 6.48 19.99 17.57
N PHE A 458 5.31 19.55 18.06
CA PHE A 458 4.26 18.95 17.25
C PHE A 458 2.90 19.54 17.58
N ILE A 459 2.16 19.96 16.56
CA ILE A 459 0.82 20.54 16.68
C ILE A 459 -0.19 19.55 16.08
N LYS A 460 -1.15 19.10 16.89
CA LYS A 460 -2.19 18.15 16.47
C LYS A 460 -3.53 18.87 16.33
N LEU A 461 -4.05 18.98 15.11
CA LEU A 461 -5.39 19.52 14.88
C LEU A 461 -6.43 18.44 15.20
N THR A 462 -7.31 18.70 16.16
CA THR A 462 -8.23 17.66 16.66
C THR A 462 -9.50 17.53 15.84
N THR A 463 -9.83 18.53 15.03
CA THR A 463 -11.02 18.52 14.19
C THR A 463 -10.73 17.79 12.88
N ALA A 464 -11.33 16.62 12.76
CA ALA A 464 -11.34 15.83 11.53
C ALA A 464 -12.12 16.59 10.43
N VAL A 465 -11.57 16.63 9.23
CA VAL A 465 -12.17 17.34 8.08
C VAL A 465 -12.16 16.46 6.84
N ALA A 466 -13.10 16.66 5.93
CA ALA A 466 -13.05 16.00 4.62
C ALA A 466 -11.94 16.64 3.77
N PHE A 467 -11.20 15.83 3.00
CA PHE A 467 -10.27 16.35 2.00
C PHE A 467 -10.97 17.34 1.09
N THR A 468 -10.40 18.54 0.98
CA THR A 468 -11.04 19.64 0.26
C THR A 468 -10.71 19.57 -1.23
N THR A 469 -9.59 20.15 -1.62
CA THR A 469 -9.08 20.15 -3.00
C THR A 469 -7.57 19.97 -2.99
N ASP A 470 -6.90 20.51 -1.97
CA ASP A 470 -5.48 20.32 -1.74
C ASP A 470 -5.18 20.17 -0.24
N VAL A 471 -3.93 19.80 0.06
CA VAL A 471 -3.50 19.58 1.45
C VAL A 471 -3.59 20.87 2.27
N LYS A 472 -3.15 22.01 1.73
CA LYS A 472 -3.17 23.28 2.46
C LYS A 472 -4.60 23.71 2.84
N GLY A 473 -5.57 23.55 1.94
CA GLY A 473 -6.97 23.84 2.20
C GLY A 473 -7.55 22.90 3.25
N THR A 474 -7.08 21.66 3.29
CA THR A 474 -7.47 20.68 4.30
C THR A 474 -6.94 21.06 5.69
N PHE A 475 -5.66 21.45 5.83
CA PHE A 475 -5.11 21.97 7.09
C PHE A 475 -5.78 23.28 7.53
N ALA A 476 -5.99 24.23 6.61
CA ALA A 476 -6.69 25.48 6.89
C ALA A 476 -8.14 25.23 7.33
N ALA A 477 -8.84 24.26 6.74
CA ALA A 477 -10.20 23.89 7.15
C ALA A 477 -10.25 23.22 8.53
N ALA A 478 -9.21 22.45 8.89
CA ALA A 478 -9.07 21.80 10.19
C ALA A 478 -8.75 22.80 11.30
N LEU A 479 -7.93 23.82 11.02
CA LEU A 479 -7.62 24.89 11.97
C LEU A 479 -8.76 25.93 12.08
N GLY A 480 -9.37 26.30 10.95
CA GLY A 480 -10.44 27.28 10.88
C GLY A 480 -9.96 28.70 11.20
N THR A 481 -10.58 29.36 12.18
CA THR A 481 -10.17 30.68 12.69
C THR A 481 -9.28 30.61 13.92
N ALA A 482 -8.84 29.41 14.33
CA ALA A 482 -7.93 29.26 15.45
C ALA A 482 -6.57 29.90 15.15
N VAL A 483 -5.95 30.44 16.19
CA VAL A 483 -4.59 30.98 16.15
C VAL A 483 -3.80 30.39 17.31
N ILE A 484 -2.58 29.94 17.04
CA ILE A 484 -1.63 29.53 18.07
C ILE A 484 -0.60 30.64 18.19
N ASP A 485 -0.59 31.38 19.29
CA ASP A 485 0.34 32.50 19.50
C ASP A 485 1.59 32.11 20.28
N THR A 486 2.59 32.99 20.31
CA THR A 486 3.87 32.84 21.04
C THR A 486 4.76 31.69 20.56
N LEU A 487 4.62 31.26 19.31
CA LEU A 487 5.60 30.38 18.67
C LEU A 487 6.87 31.15 18.33
N ALA A 488 7.94 30.42 18.08
CA ALA A 488 9.20 31.00 17.63
C ALA A 488 9.04 31.65 16.26
N ALA A 489 9.54 32.88 16.14
CA ALA A 489 9.53 33.61 14.87
C ALA A 489 10.23 32.82 13.76
N ASN A 490 9.54 32.60 12.63
CA ASN A 490 10.00 31.78 11.51
C ASN A 490 10.33 30.31 11.86
N GLY A 491 9.78 29.77 12.95
CA GLY A 491 9.97 28.38 13.36
C GLY A 491 9.30 27.38 12.41
N ASN A 492 9.92 26.20 12.27
CA ASN A 492 9.35 25.06 11.55
C ASN A 492 8.75 24.08 12.55
N TYR A 493 7.45 23.84 12.48
CA TYR A 493 6.75 22.93 13.40
C TYR A 493 6.13 21.76 12.65
N LEU A 494 6.16 20.58 13.26
CA LEU A 494 5.37 19.45 12.77
C LEU A 494 3.89 19.72 13.06
N VAL A 495 3.03 19.40 12.10
CA VAL A 495 1.59 19.55 12.21
C VAL A 495 0.91 18.31 11.67
N SER A 496 -0.20 17.93 12.29
CA SER A 496 -1.07 16.88 11.76
C SER A 496 -2.53 17.31 11.64
N ALA A 497 -3.18 16.75 10.63
CA ALA A 497 -4.62 16.83 10.41
C ALA A 497 -5.16 15.45 10.03
N TYR A 498 -6.43 15.22 10.33
CA TYR A 498 -7.13 13.99 9.94
C TYR A 498 -8.12 14.24 8.81
N ASP A 499 -7.92 13.49 7.73
CA ASP A 499 -8.82 13.46 6.59
C ASP A 499 -9.85 12.33 6.72
N THR A 500 -11.11 12.70 6.89
CA THR A 500 -12.23 11.77 7.00
C THR A 500 -12.61 11.11 5.67
N THR A 501 -12.32 11.73 4.53
CA THR A 501 -12.65 11.19 3.21
C THR A 501 -11.81 9.96 2.92
N ASN A 502 -10.50 10.05 3.16
CA ASN A 502 -9.56 8.97 2.86
C ASN A 502 -9.20 8.12 4.09
N SER A 503 -9.70 8.47 5.28
CA SER A 503 -9.36 7.83 6.57
C SER A 503 -7.87 7.83 6.85
N ARG A 504 -7.26 9.03 6.79
CA ARG A 504 -5.80 9.18 6.90
C ARG A 504 -5.42 10.30 7.85
N MET A 505 -4.33 10.08 8.57
CA MET A 505 -3.57 11.16 9.21
C MET A 505 -2.54 11.69 8.22
N VAL A 506 -2.51 13.00 8.05
CA VAL A 506 -1.54 13.70 7.20
C VAL A 506 -0.55 14.41 8.10
N LEU A 507 0.74 14.20 7.86
CA LEU A 507 1.84 14.85 8.55
C LEU A 507 2.47 15.89 7.64
N ALA A 508 2.68 17.09 8.17
CA ALA A 508 3.32 18.17 7.47
C ALA A 508 4.25 18.96 8.39
N VAL A 509 5.15 19.72 7.79
CA VAL A 509 5.90 20.79 8.43
C VAL A 509 5.29 22.11 7.97
N VAL A 510 5.05 23.02 8.91
CA VAL A 510 4.60 24.38 8.63
C VAL A 510 5.65 25.39 9.09
N ASN A 511 5.89 26.42 8.27
CA ASN A 511 6.70 27.57 8.64
C ASN A 511 5.81 28.77 8.99
N VAL A 512 5.85 29.18 10.25
CA VAL A 512 5.03 30.30 10.77
C VAL A 512 5.43 31.67 10.24
N GLY A 513 6.62 31.82 9.64
CA GLY A 513 7.12 33.09 9.09
C GLY A 513 6.94 33.24 7.57
N SER A 514 6.35 32.25 6.90
CA SER A 514 6.31 32.18 5.43
C SER A 514 5.49 33.28 4.75
N ASN A 515 4.49 33.83 5.43
CA ASN A 515 3.66 34.92 4.90
C ASN A 515 4.10 36.30 5.36
N THR A 516 4.56 36.39 6.59
CA THR A 516 4.88 37.63 7.29
C THR A 516 6.14 37.38 8.09
N GLY A 517 7.30 37.65 7.49
CA GLY A 517 8.59 37.37 8.13
C GLY A 517 8.66 37.90 9.57
N GLY A 518 9.07 37.04 10.50
CA GLY A 518 9.06 37.35 11.94
C GLY A 518 7.75 37.07 12.66
N ASP A 519 6.75 36.50 11.98
CA ASP A 519 5.49 36.06 12.60
C ASP A 519 5.72 34.90 13.58
N THR A 520 5.01 35.00 14.70
CA THR A 520 5.06 34.11 15.87
C THR A 520 3.74 33.37 16.07
N ASN A 521 2.82 33.49 15.12
CA ASN A 521 1.51 32.87 15.17
C ASN A 521 1.43 31.77 14.11
N LEU A 522 0.78 30.65 14.44
CA LEU A 522 0.27 29.73 13.43
C LEU A 522 -1.22 30.00 13.23
N ALA A 523 -1.58 30.43 12.03
CA ALA A 523 -2.94 30.70 11.59
C ALA A 523 -3.22 30.06 10.22
N SER A 524 -4.48 30.06 9.80
CA SER A 524 -4.86 29.49 8.50
C SER A 524 -4.22 30.19 7.30
N SER A 525 -3.72 31.41 7.47
CA SER A 525 -2.90 32.09 6.46
C SER A 525 -1.62 31.32 6.16
N ASP A 526 -1.00 30.65 7.14
CA ASP A 526 0.32 30.00 7.02
C ASP A 526 0.31 28.71 6.22
N PHE A 527 -0.88 28.16 5.99
CA PHE A 527 -1.09 27.09 5.03
C PHE A 527 -1.15 27.64 3.60
N THR A 528 -0.04 28.23 3.13
CA THR A 528 0.17 28.53 1.71
C THR A 528 1.04 27.46 1.05
N ASN A 529 1.14 27.47 -0.29
CA ASN A 529 2.02 26.54 -1.00
C ASN A 529 3.48 26.59 -0.50
N ALA A 530 3.96 27.77 -0.11
CA ALA A 530 5.32 27.96 0.39
C ALA A 530 5.45 27.78 1.91
N GLY A 531 4.32 27.78 2.63
CA GLY A 531 4.28 27.71 4.09
C GLY A 531 4.07 26.31 4.67
N ILE A 532 3.57 25.36 3.88
CA ILE A 532 3.36 23.97 4.32
C ILE A 532 3.98 22.95 3.36
N SER A 533 4.59 21.93 3.96
CA SER A 533 5.36 20.87 3.34
C SER A 533 4.90 19.51 3.87
N VAL A 534 4.36 18.64 3.04
CA VAL A 534 3.89 17.30 3.50
C VAL A 534 5.07 16.37 3.65
N VAL A 535 5.15 15.66 4.77
CA VAL A 535 6.25 14.73 5.08
C VAL A 535 5.84 13.26 5.04
N GLY A 536 4.56 12.94 5.27
CA GLY A 536 4.08 11.56 5.22
C GLY A 536 2.59 11.45 5.48
N VAL A 537 2.03 10.28 5.18
CA VAL A 537 0.62 9.95 5.35
C VAL A 537 0.50 8.59 6.01
N LEU A 538 -0.41 8.47 6.97
CA LEU A 538 -0.67 7.23 7.70
C LEU A 538 -2.12 6.80 7.47
N THR A 539 -2.34 5.55 7.11
CA THR A 539 -3.66 4.92 7.20
C THR A 539 -3.99 4.67 8.67
N MET A 540 -5.04 5.31 9.20
CA MET A 540 -5.51 5.04 10.55
C MET A 540 -6.97 5.48 10.74
N SER A 541 -7.65 4.89 11.72
CA SER A 541 -9.03 5.29 12.03
C SER A 541 -9.09 6.66 12.72
N ALA A 542 -10.26 7.30 12.71
CA ALA A 542 -10.46 8.56 13.43
C ALA A 542 -10.28 8.39 14.95
N THR A 543 -10.62 7.21 15.48
CA THR A 543 -10.40 6.84 16.88
C THR A 543 -8.91 6.73 17.18
N ASP A 544 -8.14 6.10 16.29
CA ASP A 544 -6.70 6.00 16.44
C ASP A 544 -6.06 7.39 16.37
N TYR A 545 -6.43 8.19 15.38
CA TYR A 545 -5.96 9.57 15.30
C TYR A 545 -6.29 10.36 16.58
N ALA A 546 -7.47 10.20 17.16
CA ALA A 546 -7.82 10.86 18.43
C ALA A 546 -6.87 10.46 19.58
N ASN A 547 -6.41 9.21 19.61
CA ASN A 547 -5.51 8.67 20.62
C ASN A 547 -4.01 8.90 20.32
N PHE A 548 -3.64 9.26 19.09
CA PHE A 548 -2.26 9.58 18.73
C PHE A 548 -1.71 10.74 19.57
N GLY A 549 -0.51 10.58 20.13
CA GLY A 549 0.13 11.59 20.96
C GLY A 549 1.64 11.42 21.05
N ALA A 550 2.25 11.98 22.10
CA ALA A 550 3.70 11.98 22.26
C ALA A 550 4.31 10.58 22.38
N GLY A 551 3.55 9.56 22.79
CA GLY A 551 4.04 8.18 22.89
C GLY A 551 4.34 7.52 21.54
N GLN A 552 3.71 8.00 20.46
CA GLN A 552 3.92 7.53 19.08
C GLN A 552 4.97 8.38 18.34
N LEU A 553 5.67 9.26 19.06
CA LEU A 553 6.74 10.07 18.53
C LEU A 553 8.03 9.70 19.27
N ALA A 554 9.03 9.23 18.55
CA ALA A 554 10.36 9.01 19.11
C ALA A 554 11.08 10.37 19.25
N ALA A 555 12.01 10.46 20.20
CA ALA A 555 12.91 11.60 20.29
C ALA A 555 13.61 11.82 18.95
N ALA A 556 13.76 13.08 18.55
CA ALA A 556 14.42 13.42 17.29
C ALA A 556 15.83 12.79 17.26
N PHE A 557 16.29 12.36 16.08
CA PHE A 557 17.56 11.62 15.92
C PHE A 557 18.60 12.38 15.09
#